data_AF-U7GY18-F1
#
_entry.id   AF-U7GY18-F1
#
_cell.length_a   1.000
_cell.length_b   1.000
_cell.length_c   1.000
_cell.angle_alpha   90.00
_cell.angle_beta   90.00
_cell.angle_gamma   90.00
#
_symmetry.space_group_name_H-M   'P 1'
#
loop_
_entity.id
_entity.type
_entity.pdbx_description
1 polymer ?
#
loop_
_entity_poly.entity_id
_entity_poly.type
_entity_poly.pdbx_seq_one_letter_code
_entity_poly.pdbx_strand_id
1 'polypeptide(L)'
;MPFTREAALKMLRWGAEPATSPYSHKQIAEWCDRFWCEYLEVDAEQEIESLLPILTDVETQWDLYLANTYSPEELRTKNFEEEQMPTEWFRDWLQKLA
;
A
#
# COMPACT_ATOMS: atom_id res chain seq x y z
N MET A 1 9.64 4.73 6.91
CA MET A 1 9.41 3.54 7.74
C MET A 1 10.39 2.44 7.32
N PRO A 2 11.00 1.67 8.24
CA PRO A 2 11.89 0.57 7.89
C PRO A 2 11.10 -0.57 7.24
N PHE A 3 11.74 -1.36 6.40
CA PHE A 3 11.15 -2.51 5.71
C PHE A 3 11.15 -3.75 6.58
N THR A 4 10.14 -3.85 7.46
CA THR A 4 9.90 -5.01 8.33
C THR A 4 8.42 -5.38 8.34
N ARG A 5 8.09 -6.58 8.83
CA ARG A 5 6.70 -7.02 8.97
C ARG A 5 5.88 -6.12 9.88
N GLU A 6 6.43 -5.72 11.03
CA GLU A 6 5.73 -4.83 11.97
C GLU A 6 5.44 -3.48 11.33
N ALA A 7 6.38 -2.97 10.53
CA ALA A 7 6.18 -1.75 9.77
C ALA A 7 5.08 -1.93 8.72
N ALA A 8 5.04 -3.05 7.98
CA ALA A 8 3.97 -3.33 7.02
C ALA A 8 2.59 -3.40 7.69
N LEU A 9 2.46 -4.15 8.79
CA LEU A 9 1.22 -4.23 9.56
C LEU A 9 0.79 -2.85 10.07
N LYS A 10 1.74 -2.01 10.48
CA LYS A 10 1.47 -0.64 10.94
C LYS A 10 1.01 0.26 9.78
N MET A 11 1.63 0.17 8.62
CA MET A 11 1.24 0.89 7.41
C MET A 11 -0.17 0.51 6.96
N LEU A 12 -0.51 -0.78 6.98
CA LEU A 12 -1.86 -1.23 6.64
C LEU A 12 -2.91 -0.77 7.67
N ARG A 13 -2.60 -0.80 8.97
CA ARG A 13 -3.50 -0.25 10.01
C ARG A 13 -3.76 1.24 9.82
N TRP A 14 -2.74 2.00 9.44
CA TRP A 14 -2.88 3.40 9.11
C TRP A 14 -3.76 3.63 7.88
N GLY A 15 -3.67 2.80 6.84
CA GLY A 15 -4.60 2.85 5.70
C GLY A 15 -6.04 2.44 6.05
N ALA A 16 -6.22 1.57 7.05
CA ALA A 16 -7.55 1.22 7.56
C ALA A 16 -8.18 2.33 8.42
N GLU A 17 -7.37 3.24 8.95
CA GLU A 17 -7.76 4.34 9.84
C GLU A 17 -7.09 5.68 9.41
N PRO A 18 -7.42 6.22 8.22
CA PRO A 18 -6.70 7.36 7.64
C PRO A 18 -6.75 8.62 8.53
N ALA A 19 -7.80 8.79 9.34
CA ALA A 19 -7.93 9.92 10.26
C ALA A 19 -6.83 9.99 11.34
N THR A 20 -6.18 8.87 11.65
CA THR A 20 -5.09 8.79 12.64
C THR A 20 -3.72 8.53 11.99
N SER A 21 -3.70 8.40 10.67
CA SER A 21 -2.51 8.08 9.89
C SER A 21 -1.61 9.31 9.72
N PRO A 22 -0.29 9.18 9.92
CA PRO A 22 0.68 10.20 9.51
C PRO A 22 1.00 10.15 8.01
N TYR A 23 0.49 9.15 7.27
CA TYR A 23 0.76 8.92 5.85
C TYR A 23 -0.53 8.90 5.02
N SER A 24 -0.48 9.47 3.82
CA SER A 24 -1.55 9.32 2.83
C SER A 24 -1.64 7.88 2.30
N HIS A 25 -2.78 7.50 1.71
CA HIS A 25 -2.89 6.18 1.04
C HIS A 25 -1.88 6.05 -0.09
N LYS A 26 -1.61 7.14 -0.82
CA LYS A 26 -0.54 7.24 -1.80
C LYS A 26 0.83 6.89 -1.19
N GLN A 27 1.21 7.55 -0.10
CA GLN A 27 2.50 7.30 0.56
C GLN A 27 2.62 5.87 1.11
N ILE A 28 1.49 5.28 1.53
CA ILE A 28 1.43 3.88 1.94
C ILE A 28 1.68 2.95 0.74
N ALA A 29 1.00 3.17 -0.38
CA ALA A 29 1.20 2.40 -1.61
C ALA A 29 2.66 2.50 -2.13
N GLU A 30 3.21 3.72 -2.22
CA GLU A 30 4.61 3.95 -2.62
C GLU A 30 5.61 3.32 -1.64
N TRP A 31 5.26 3.21 -0.36
CA TRP A 31 6.10 2.50 0.60
C TRP A 31 6.01 0.98 0.43
N CYS A 32 4.82 0.44 0.14
CA CYS A 32 4.63 -0.98 -0.18
C CYS A 32 5.41 -1.39 -1.44
N ASP A 33 5.35 -0.56 -2.49
CA ASP A 33 6.11 -0.74 -3.73
C ASP A 33 7.62 -0.85 -3.45
N ARG A 34 8.18 0.15 -2.78
CA ARG A 34 9.61 0.17 -2.46
C ARG A 34 10.02 -1.00 -1.58
N PHE A 35 9.17 -1.43 -0.65
CA PHE A 35 9.46 -2.61 0.17
C PHE A 35 9.48 -3.88 -0.69
N TRP A 36 8.48 -4.06 -1.55
CA TRP A 36 8.41 -5.20 -2.45
C TRP A 36 9.61 -5.24 -3.42
N CYS A 37 10.04 -4.08 -3.93
CA CYS A 37 11.19 -3.94 -4.82
C CYS A 37 12.51 -4.44 -4.23
N GLU A 38 12.71 -4.39 -2.90
CA GLU A 38 13.91 -4.92 -2.25
C GLU A 38 14.07 -6.45 -2.45
N TYR A 39 12.98 -7.16 -2.78
CA TYR A 39 12.94 -8.62 -2.93
C TYR A 39 12.72 -9.06 -4.38
N LEU A 40 12.95 -8.19 -5.37
CA LEU A 40 12.87 -8.52 -6.78
C LEU A 40 13.94 -9.53 -7.24
N GLU A 41 15.13 -9.44 -6.65
CA GLU A 41 16.31 -10.22 -7.07
C GLU A 41 16.89 -11.09 -5.93
N VAL A 42 16.27 -11.05 -4.74
CA VAL A 42 16.75 -11.77 -3.54
C VAL A 42 15.62 -12.54 -2.89
N ASP A 43 15.94 -13.73 -2.38
CA ASP A 43 14.98 -14.54 -1.65
C ASP A 43 14.63 -13.87 -0.32
N ALA A 44 13.34 -13.72 -0.07
CA ALA A 44 12.82 -13.20 1.18
C ALA A 44 12.89 -14.27 2.28
N GLU A 45 13.13 -13.84 3.52
CA GLU A 45 12.86 -14.69 4.67
C GLU A 45 11.35 -15.02 4.70
N GLN A 46 10.98 -16.21 5.20
CA GLN A 46 9.59 -16.70 5.19
C GLN A 46 8.57 -15.69 5.73
N GLU A 47 8.96 -14.92 6.74
CA GLU A 47 8.15 -13.88 7.34
C GLU A 47 7.82 -12.75 6.36
N ILE A 48 8.80 -12.33 5.54
CA ILE A 48 8.63 -11.31 4.52
C ILE A 48 7.98 -11.88 3.26
N GLU A 49 8.29 -13.11 2.89
CA GLU A 49 7.68 -13.81 1.75
C GLU A 49 6.15 -13.80 1.85
N SER A 50 5.60 -13.98 3.06
CA SER A 50 4.16 -13.91 3.31
C SER A 50 3.54 -12.52 3.07
N LEU A 51 4.35 -11.46 3.11
CA LEU A 51 3.91 -10.08 2.88
C LEU A 51 3.93 -9.70 1.41
N LEU A 52 4.82 -10.27 0.60
CA LEU A 52 5.05 -9.83 -0.78
C LEU A 52 3.76 -9.77 -1.62
N PRO A 53 2.85 -10.78 -1.57
CA PRO A 53 1.58 -10.72 -2.30
C PRO A 53 0.67 -9.57 -1.85
N ILE A 54 0.73 -9.18 -0.57
CA ILE A 54 -0.06 -8.08 -0.03
C ILE A 54 0.55 -6.74 -0.41
N LEU A 55 1.88 -6.61 -0.33
CA LEU A 55 2.59 -5.37 -0.69
C LEU A 55 2.35 -5.01 -2.16
N THR A 56 2.45 -5.98 -3.06
CA THR A 56 2.16 -5.76 -4.49
C THR A 56 0.68 -5.48 -4.73
N ASP A 57 -0.25 -6.16 -4.03
CA ASP A 57 -1.69 -5.90 -4.19
C ASP A 57 -2.06 -4.48 -3.72
N VAL A 58 -1.46 -3.95 -2.65
CA VAL A 58 -1.70 -2.57 -2.19
C VAL A 58 -1.32 -1.54 -3.27
N GLU A 59 -0.12 -1.67 -3.85
CA GLU A 59 0.35 -0.78 -4.92
C GLU A 59 -0.52 -0.91 -6.17
N THR A 60 -0.81 -2.14 -6.58
CA THR A 60 -1.56 -2.38 -7.81
C THR A 60 -3.01 -1.91 -7.67
N GLN A 61 -3.65 -2.11 -6.52
CA GLN A 61 -5.00 -1.59 -6.28
C GLN A 61 -5.02 -0.06 -6.19
N TRP A 62 -3.97 0.58 -5.71
CA TRP A 62 -3.86 2.04 -5.74
C TRP A 62 -3.87 2.57 -7.17
N ASP A 63 -3.04 2.01 -8.05
CA ASP A 63 -2.97 2.39 -9.46
C ASP A 63 -4.29 2.12 -10.20
N LEU A 64 -4.90 0.95 -9.96
CA LEU A 64 -6.20 0.60 -10.54
C LEU A 64 -7.31 1.53 -10.02
N TYR A 65 -7.30 1.87 -8.74
CA TYR A 65 -8.26 2.80 -8.16
C TYR A 65 -8.18 4.16 -8.85
N LEU A 66 -6.99 4.72 -8.99
CA LEU A 66 -6.79 6.00 -9.67
C LEU A 66 -7.21 5.94 -11.14
N ALA A 67 -6.79 4.89 -11.87
CA ALA A 67 -7.12 4.72 -13.28
C ALA A 67 -8.62 4.56 -13.56
N ASN A 68 -9.37 3.99 -12.60
CA ASN A 68 -10.82 3.83 -12.71
C ASN A 68 -11.61 5.05 -12.21
N THR A 69 -10.98 5.96 -11.46
CA THR A 69 -11.63 7.13 -10.85
C THR A 69 -11.39 8.41 -11.63
N TYR A 70 -10.22 8.54 -12.25
CA TYR A 70 -9.75 9.78 -12.87
C TYR A 70 -9.50 9.64 -14.36
N SER A 71 -9.74 10.73 -15.09
CA SER A 71 -9.36 10.84 -16.50
C SER A 71 -7.83 10.91 -16.66
N PRO A 72 -7.30 10.57 -17.85
CA PRO A 72 -5.86 10.71 -18.12
C PRO A 72 -5.32 12.14 -17.94
N GLU A 73 -6.11 13.19 -18.20
CA GLU A 73 -5.69 14.57 -17.93
C GLU A 73 -5.56 14.86 -16.43
N GLU A 74 -6.50 14.37 -15.62
CA GLU A 74 -6.47 14.53 -14.16
C GLU A 74 -5.28 13.78 -13.55
N LEU A 75 -5.02 12.55 -14.00
CA LEU A 75 -3.87 11.73 -13.54
C LEU A 75 -2.52 12.44 -13.70
N ARG A 76 -2.37 13.30 -14.71
CA ARG A 76 -1.12 14.03 -14.97
C ARG A 76 -0.92 15.28 -14.12
N THR A 77 -2.00 15.85 -13.60
CA THR A 77 -2.00 17.21 -13.03
C THR A 77 -2.41 17.25 -11.57
N LYS A 78 -3.18 16.26 -11.11
CA LYS A 78 -3.73 16.22 -9.77
C LYS A 78 -2.69 15.71 -8.76
N ASN A 79 -2.75 16.27 -7.55
CA ASN A 79 -2.08 15.72 -6.39
C ASN A 79 -3.03 14.74 -5.67
N PHE A 80 -2.54 13.55 -5.34
CA PHE A 80 -3.30 12.48 -4.69
C PHE A 80 -2.96 12.28 -3.21
N GLU A 81 -2.27 13.22 -2.55
CA GLU A 81 -1.96 13.12 -1.10
C GLU A 81 -3.21 13.06 -0.21
N GLU A 82 -4.34 13.63 -0.64
CA GLU A 82 -5.59 13.62 0.14
C GLU A 82 -6.56 12.52 -0.31
N GLU A 83 -6.20 11.78 -1.36
CA GLU A 83 -7.05 10.76 -1.96
C GLU A 83 -7.05 9.49 -1.11
N GLN A 84 -8.23 8.90 -0.94
CA GLN A 84 -8.43 7.72 -0.10
C GLN A 84 -9.11 6.61 -0.90
N MET A 85 -8.34 5.58 -1.26
CA MET A 85 -8.95 4.31 -1.69
C MET A 85 -9.72 3.63 -0.53
N PRO A 86 -10.65 2.70 -0.81
CA PRO A 86 -11.53 2.10 0.19
C PRO A 86 -10.77 1.52 1.39
N THR A 87 -11.12 1.96 2.61
CA THR A 87 -10.45 1.53 3.85
C THR A 87 -10.67 0.05 4.16
N GLU A 88 -11.71 -0.55 3.59
CA GLU A 88 -12.05 -1.97 3.71
C GLU A 88 -10.96 -2.85 3.10
N TRP A 89 -10.33 -2.42 2.01
CA TRP A 89 -9.23 -3.16 1.38
C TRP A 89 -8.06 -3.35 2.34
N PHE A 90 -7.71 -2.31 3.10
CA PHE A 90 -6.71 -2.40 4.16
C PHE A 90 -7.07 -3.36 5.28
N ARG A 91 -8.35 -3.42 5.65
CA ARG A 91 -8.82 -4.38 6.66
C ARG A 91 -8.74 -5.81 6.14
N ASP A 92 -9.08 -6.03 4.87
CA ASP A 92 -9.00 -7.35 4.23
C ASP A 92 -7.54 -7.81 4.09
N TRP A 93 -6.62 -6.92 3.72
CA TRP A 93 -5.18 -7.23 3.70
C TRP A 93 -4.65 -7.57 5.09
N LEU A 94 -5.06 -6.84 6.14
CA LEU A 94 -4.68 -7.16 7.51
C LEU A 94 -5.20 -8.53 7.95
N GLN A 95 -6.41 -8.92 7.55
CA GLN A 95 -6.97 -10.24 7.87
C GLN A 95 -6.19 -11.38 7.19
N LYS A 96 -5.70 -11.17 5.97
CA LYS A 96 -4.86 -12.16 5.26
C LYS A 96 -3.49 -12.37 5.93
N LEU A 97 -3.03 -11.42 6.75
CA LEU A 97 -1.74 -11.46 7.46
C LEU A 97 -1.84 -11.88 8.94
N ALA A 98 -3.06 -12.18 9.40
CA ALA A 98 -3.38 -12.57 10.78
C ALA A 98 -3.04 -14.03 11.09
#